data_AF-A0AAW6C4W0-F1
#
_entry.id   AF-A0AAW6C4W0-F1
#
_cell.length_a   1.000
_cell.length_b   1.000
_cell.length_c   1.000
_cell.angle_alpha   90.00
_cell.angle_beta   90.00
_cell.angle_gamma   90.00
#
_symmetry.space_group_name_H-M   'P 1'
#
loop_
_entity.id
_entity.type
_entity.pdbx_description
1 polymer ?
#
loop_
_entity_poly.entity_id
_entity_poly.type
_entity_poly.pdbx_seq_one_letter_code
_entity_poly.pdbx_strand_id
1 'polypeptide(L)'
;MPPCGDGHPRPGRGLGDGLPVRRPTGSRYAYLAWEEDAGVLDALEALSARQKEALWRGFLQDGTQPMEFQWLWDAYREGAVDSLLEWELTLQLTLEALGFAVVNGAGRFTVTGPDGSARSFDLIRGGPAEKLFLKILFPLDKRE
;
A
#
# COMPACT_ATOMS: atom_id res chain seq x y z
N MET A 1 7.71 -38.57 28.29
CA MET A 1 8.45 -38.04 27.14
C MET A 1 7.52 -38.06 25.93
N PRO A 2 7.04 -36.90 25.43
CA PRO A 2 6.39 -36.81 24.13
C PRO A 2 7.42 -36.46 23.03
N PRO A 3 7.21 -36.87 21.76
CA PRO A 3 8.13 -36.53 20.68
C PRO A 3 7.98 -35.07 20.25
N CYS A 4 9.12 -34.40 20.05
CA CYS A 4 9.22 -33.09 19.41
C CYS A 4 8.54 -33.14 18.03
N GLY A 5 7.54 -32.29 17.82
CA GLY A 5 7.02 -32.01 16.50
C GLY A 5 8.04 -31.19 15.72
N ASP A 6 8.42 -31.68 14.54
CA ASP A 6 9.20 -30.95 13.55
C ASP A 6 8.42 -29.70 13.11
N GLY A 7 8.77 -28.56 13.70
CA GLY A 7 8.39 -27.25 13.21
C GLY A 7 9.21 -26.96 11.96
N HIS A 8 8.68 -27.29 10.78
CA HIS A 8 9.19 -26.72 9.54
C HIS A 8 9.12 -25.18 9.63
N PRO A 9 10.23 -24.44 9.48
CA PRO A 9 10.12 -23.01 9.28
C PRO A 9 9.44 -22.79 7.92
N ARG A 10 8.32 -22.05 7.92
CA ARG A 10 7.79 -21.46 6.69
C ARG A 10 8.92 -20.63 6.06
N PRO A 11 9.06 -20.58 4.73
CA PRO A 11 10.01 -19.67 4.11
C PRO A 11 9.52 -18.24 4.32
N GLY A 12 9.90 -17.66 5.46
CA GLY A 12 9.91 -16.22 5.65
C GLY A 12 10.83 -15.66 4.58
N ARG A 13 10.28 -14.81 3.72
CA ARG A 13 11.04 -14.08 2.71
C ARG A 13 11.88 -13.04 3.43
N GLY A 14 12.94 -13.50 4.08
CA GLY A 14 13.88 -12.68 4.83
C GLY A 14 14.53 -11.65 3.91
N LEU A 15 14.48 -10.39 4.33
CA LEU A 15 15.25 -9.32 3.70
C LEU A 15 16.72 -9.51 4.10
N GLY A 16 17.58 -9.81 3.13
CA GLY A 16 18.96 -10.30 3.34
C GLY A 16 19.94 -9.38 4.06
N ASP A 17 21.07 -9.98 4.44
CA ASP A 17 22.09 -9.49 5.37
C ASP A 17 23.02 -8.39 4.82
N GLY A 18 23.23 -7.35 5.63
CA GLY A 18 24.28 -6.34 5.44
C GLY A 18 23.82 -4.92 5.78
N LEU A 19 24.15 -4.45 7.00
CA LEU A 19 23.72 -3.20 7.66
C LEU A 19 22.23 -3.17 8.07
N PRO A 20 21.86 -2.55 9.21
CA PRO A 20 20.46 -2.44 9.64
C PRO A 20 19.63 -1.62 8.65
N VAL A 21 20.27 -0.85 7.76
CA VAL A 21 19.62 -0.08 6.70
C VAL A 21 19.42 -0.94 5.44
N ARG A 22 18.17 -1.21 5.10
CA ARG A 22 17.75 -1.95 3.92
C ARG A 22 17.14 -0.98 2.89
N ARG A 23 17.54 -1.09 1.62
CA ARG A 23 16.92 -0.40 0.48
C ARG A 23 16.39 -1.41 -0.51
N PRO A 24 15.18 -1.95 -0.30
CA PRO A 24 14.61 -2.93 -1.21
C PRO A 24 14.47 -2.35 -2.63
N THR A 25 14.79 -3.15 -3.64
CA THR A 25 14.67 -2.72 -5.04
C THR A 25 13.24 -2.25 -5.34
N GLY A 26 13.10 -1.04 -5.88
CA GLY A 26 11.79 -0.46 -6.21
C GLY A 26 11.06 0.19 -5.03
N SER A 27 11.61 0.16 -3.82
CA SER A 27 11.11 0.96 -2.69
C SER A 27 11.52 2.42 -2.87
N ARG A 28 10.65 3.34 -2.42
CA ARG A 28 10.95 4.77 -2.40
C ARG A 28 11.85 5.15 -1.23
N TYR A 29 11.81 4.37 -0.14
CA TYR A 29 12.51 4.67 1.10
C TYR A 29 13.57 3.64 1.46
N ALA A 30 14.38 3.99 2.46
CA ALA A 30 15.28 3.07 3.12
C ALA A 30 14.73 2.81 4.52
N TYR A 31 14.81 1.56 4.97
CA TYR A 31 14.29 1.14 6.26
C TYR A 31 15.44 0.73 7.16
N LEU A 32 15.47 1.26 8.38
CA LEU A 32 16.41 0.85 9.40
C LEU A 32 15.69 -0.12 10.35
N ALA A 33 16.18 -1.35 10.45
CA ALA A 33 15.71 -2.34 11.40
C ALA A 33 16.79 -2.60 12.46
N TRP A 34 16.41 -2.52 13.73
CA TRP A 34 17.31 -2.87 14.84
C TRP A 34 17.26 -4.37 15.15
N GLU A 35 16.10 -4.98 14.98
CA GLU A 35 15.87 -6.41 15.11
C GLU A 35 16.06 -7.11 13.76
N GLU A 36 16.66 -8.30 13.76
CA GLU A 36 16.94 -9.05 12.54
C GLU A 36 15.68 -9.61 11.87
N ASP A 37 14.63 -9.84 12.66
CA ASP A 37 13.34 -10.40 12.23
C ASP A 37 12.32 -9.33 11.80
N ALA A 38 12.68 -8.03 11.85
CA ALA A 38 11.84 -6.95 11.38
C ALA A 38 11.41 -7.20 9.91
N GLY A 39 10.10 -7.27 9.73
CA GLY A 39 9.45 -7.64 8.49
C GLY A 39 8.94 -6.46 7.70
N VAL A 40 8.21 -6.80 6.64
CA VAL A 40 7.57 -5.82 5.75
C VAL A 40 6.47 -5.03 6.46
N LEU A 41 5.77 -5.63 7.41
CA LEU A 41 4.73 -4.94 8.19
C LEU A 41 5.33 -3.84 9.07
N ASP A 42 6.43 -4.14 9.78
CA ASP A 42 7.15 -3.15 10.59
C ASP A 42 7.62 -1.97 9.73
N ALA A 43 8.08 -2.26 8.51
CA ALA A 43 8.47 -1.22 7.55
C ALA A 43 7.27 -0.34 7.12
N LEU A 44 6.09 -0.92 6.89
CA LEU A 44 4.88 -0.17 6.55
C LEU A 44 4.36 0.67 7.73
N GLU A 45 4.46 0.14 8.95
CA GLU A 45 4.08 0.83 10.19
C GLU A 45 5.03 1.99 10.52
N ALA A 46 6.32 1.84 10.21
CA ALA A 46 7.31 2.89 10.40
C ALA A 46 7.14 4.10 9.46
N LEU A 47 6.32 3.98 8.40
CA LEU A 47 6.05 5.10 7.50
C LEU A 47 5.23 6.18 8.20
N SER A 48 5.77 7.39 8.24
CA SER A 48 5.01 8.56 8.67
C SER A 48 3.88 8.90 7.68
N ALA A 49 2.85 9.61 8.15
CA ALA A 49 1.77 10.11 7.30
C ALA A 49 2.29 10.90 6.09
N ARG A 50 3.29 11.77 6.30
CA ARG A 50 3.93 12.55 5.22
C ARG A 50 4.61 11.66 4.17
N GLN A 51 5.20 10.53 4.58
CA GLN A 51 5.80 9.58 3.64
C GLN A 51 4.73 8.82 2.84
N LYS A 52 3.61 8.45 3.48
CA LYS A 52 2.44 7.85 2.81
C LYS A 52 1.83 8.80 1.78
N GLU A 53 1.62 10.08 2.14
CA GLU A 53 1.19 11.12 1.20
C GLU A 53 2.16 11.27 0.02
N ALA A 54 3.47 11.24 0.26
CA ALA A 54 4.46 11.33 -0.81
C ALA A 54 4.42 10.12 -1.77
N LEU A 55 4.13 8.92 -1.25
CA LEU A 55 3.88 7.73 -2.08
C LEU A 55 2.62 7.93 -2.95
N TRP A 56 1.51 8.36 -2.35
CA TRP A 56 0.28 8.66 -3.09
C TRP A 56 0.46 9.74 -4.14
N ARG A 57 1.20 10.80 -3.81
CA ARG A 57 1.49 11.90 -4.73
C ARG A 57 2.28 11.40 -5.95
N GLY A 58 3.33 10.59 -5.74
CA GLY A 58 4.08 9.99 -6.84
C GLY A 58 3.22 9.07 -7.71
N PHE A 59 2.32 8.30 -7.11
CA PHE A 59 1.36 7.49 -7.86
C PHE A 59 0.40 8.35 -8.69
N LEU A 60 -0.23 9.38 -8.11
CA LEU A 60 -1.26 10.18 -8.77
C LEU A 60 -0.71 11.10 -9.89
N GLN A 61 0.49 11.65 -9.68
CA GLN A 61 1.14 12.55 -10.63
C GLN A 61 1.93 11.79 -11.69
N ASP A 62 2.78 10.86 -11.27
CA ASP A 62 3.79 10.23 -12.12
C ASP A 62 3.46 8.77 -12.48
N GLY A 63 2.40 8.19 -11.91
CA GLY A 63 2.03 6.79 -12.12
C GLY A 63 2.98 5.78 -11.46
N THR A 64 3.83 6.23 -10.53
CA THR A 64 4.82 5.34 -9.90
C THR A 64 4.17 4.24 -9.08
N GLN A 65 4.78 3.05 -9.08
CA GLN A 65 4.35 1.89 -8.29
C GLN A 65 5.45 1.47 -7.28
N PRO A 66 5.75 2.28 -6.24
CA PRO A 66 6.71 1.91 -5.21
C PRO A 66 6.37 0.58 -4.54
N MET A 67 7.41 -0.15 -4.12
CA MET A 67 7.28 -1.47 -3.49
C MET A 67 6.40 -1.45 -2.22
N GLU A 68 6.31 -0.32 -1.53
CA GLU A 68 5.44 -0.10 -0.38
C GLU A 68 3.97 -0.41 -0.69
N PHE A 69 3.50 -0.09 -1.90
CA PHE A 69 2.15 -0.45 -2.33
C PHE A 69 2.00 -1.95 -2.60
N GLN A 70 3.04 -2.61 -3.12
CA GLN A 70 3.03 -4.07 -3.30
C GLN A 70 2.93 -4.77 -1.95
N TRP A 71 3.76 -4.36 -1.01
CA TRP A 71 3.75 -4.87 0.37
C TRP A 71 2.40 -4.69 1.05
N LEU A 72 1.84 -3.48 0.97
CA LEU A 72 0.55 -3.18 1.58
C LEU A 72 -0.58 -4.00 0.91
N TRP A 73 -0.53 -4.16 -0.41
CA TRP A 73 -1.52 -4.94 -1.14
C TRP A 73 -1.48 -6.42 -0.78
N ASP A 74 -0.29 -7.03 -0.70
CA ASP A 74 -0.13 -8.42 -0.32
C ASP A 74 -0.61 -8.64 1.12
N ALA A 75 -0.17 -7.78 2.05
CA ALA A 75 -0.59 -7.86 3.45
C ALA A 75 -2.10 -7.67 3.64
N TYR A 76 -2.71 -6.75 2.88
CA TYR A 76 -4.16 -6.56 2.86
C TYR A 76 -4.89 -7.82 2.36
N ARG A 77 -4.41 -8.45 1.28
CA ARG A 77 -5.02 -9.66 0.72
C ARG A 77 -4.88 -10.88 1.62
N GLU A 78 -3.77 -10.96 2.35
CA GLU A 78 -3.50 -12.04 3.30
C GLU A 78 -4.23 -11.84 4.64
N GLY A 79 -4.90 -10.69 4.84
CA GLY A 79 -5.57 -10.35 6.09
C GLY A 79 -4.62 -10.03 7.23
N ALA A 80 -3.38 -9.64 6.90
CA ALA A 80 -2.33 -9.30 7.86
C ALA A 80 -2.34 -7.82 8.28
N VAL A 81 -3.17 -6.99 7.62
CA VAL A 81 -3.38 -5.59 7.98
C VAL A 81 -4.79 -5.44 8.55
N ASP A 82 -4.87 -5.03 9.81
CA ASP A 82 -6.15 -4.85 10.51
C ASP A 82 -6.96 -3.66 9.97
N SER A 83 -6.28 -2.61 9.50
CA SER A 83 -6.92 -1.39 9.02
C SER A 83 -6.10 -0.65 7.97
N LEU A 84 -6.78 -0.15 6.93
CA LEU A 84 -6.21 0.76 5.94
C LEU A 84 -6.44 2.25 6.26
N LEU A 85 -6.97 2.58 7.45
CA LEU A 85 -7.44 3.92 7.77
C LEU A 85 -6.37 5.00 7.57
N GLU A 86 -5.13 4.78 8.03
CA GLU A 86 -4.06 5.78 7.82
C GLU A 86 -3.72 5.99 6.34
N TRP A 87 -3.80 4.94 5.54
CA TRP A 87 -3.56 4.99 4.10
C TRP A 87 -4.71 5.70 3.38
N GLU A 88 -5.94 5.51 3.84
CA GLU A 88 -7.11 6.24 3.37
C GLU A 88 -7.04 7.73 3.69
N LEU A 89 -6.74 8.10 4.94
CA LEU A 89 -6.64 9.50 5.35
C LEU A 89 -5.55 10.24 4.55
N THR A 90 -4.38 9.62 4.40
CA THR A 90 -3.28 10.21 3.61
C THR A 90 -3.59 10.27 2.12
N LEU A 91 -4.40 9.34 1.59
CA LEU A 91 -4.91 9.43 0.22
C LEU A 91 -5.87 10.61 0.05
N GLN A 92 -6.85 10.77 0.96
CA GLN A 92 -7.83 11.86 0.92
C GLN A 92 -7.15 13.23 0.95
N LEU A 93 -6.19 13.42 1.87
CA LEU A 93 -5.38 14.65 1.94
C LEU A 93 -4.61 14.91 0.65
N THR A 94 -4.06 13.85 0.04
CA THR A 94 -3.30 13.98 -1.21
C THR A 94 -4.21 14.33 -2.39
N LEU A 95 -5.40 13.72 -2.49
CA LEU A 95 -6.39 14.03 -3.52
C LEU A 95 -6.84 15.49 -3.42
N GLU A 96 -7.17 15.95 -2.22
CA GLU A 96 -7.55 17.34 -1.96
C GLU A 96 -6.43 18.31 -2.34
N ALA A 97 -5.20 18.06 -1.86
CA ALA A 97 -4.04 18.91 -2.14
C ALA A 97 -3.68 18.97 -3.63
N LEU A 98 -3.96 17.90 -4.38
CA LEU A 98 -3.72 17.84 -5.83
C LEU A 98 -4.92 18.27 -6.67
N GLY A 99 -6.06 18.62 -6.06
CA GLY A 99 -7.27 19.04 -6.78
C GLY A 99 -7.96 17.92 -7.56
N PHE A 100 -7.80 16.66 -7.13
CA PHE A 100 -8.52 15.54 -7.72
C PHE A 100 -9.97 15.51 -7.22
N ALA A 101 -10.92 15.39 -8.15
CA ALA A 101 -12.32 15.18 -7.82
C ALA A 101 -12.67 13.70 -7.96
N VAL A 102 -13.17 13.09 -6.88
CA VAL A 102 -13.69 11.72 -6.91
C VAL A 102 -15.21 11.79 -6.80
N VAL A 103 -15.89 11.34 -7.85
CA VAL A 103 -17.36 11.26 -7.88
C VAL A 103 -17.77 9.81 -7.73
N ASN A 104 -18.55 9.54 -6.69
CA ASN A 104 -19.24 8.29 -6.43
C ASN A 104 -20.75 8.54 -6.60
N GLY A 105 -21.30 8.24 -7.77
CA GLY A 105 -22.70 8.54 -8.07
C GLY A 105 -23.33 7.59 -9.08
N ALA A 106 -24.57 7.14 -8.81
CA ALA A 106 -25.41 6.34 -9.70
C ALA A 106 -24.71 5.11 -10.34
N GLY A 107 -23.84 4.43 -9.60
CA GLY A 107 -23.10 3.25 -10.10
C GLY A 107 -21.96 3.58 -11.06
N ARG A 108 -21.59 4.85 -11.19
CA ARG A 108 -20.41 5.31 -11.95
C ARG A 108 -19.43 5.98 -11.00
N PHE A 109 -18.19 5.50 -11.07
CA PHE A 109 -17.06 6.07 -10.34
C PHE A 109 -16.19 6.80 -11.32
N THR A 110 -15.97 8.09 -11.08
CA THR A 110 -15.11 8.92 -11.93
C THR A 110 -14.08 9.59 -11.06
N VAL A 111 -12.81 9.42 -11.41
CA VAL A 111 -11.72 10.18 -10.83
C VAL A 111 -11.29 11.19 -11.88
N THR A 112 -11.40 12.47 -11.55
CA THR A 112 -11.03 13.56 -12.44
C THR A 112 -9.77 14.22 -11.90
N GLY A 113 -8.76 14.32 -12.74
CA GLY A 113 -7.53 15.05 -12.41
C GLY A 113 -7.77 16.57 -12.32
N PRO A 114 -6.78 17.33 -11.83
CA PRO A 114 -6.88 18.78 -11.69
C PRO A 114 -7.05 19.52 -13.03
N ASP A 115 -6.68 18.90 -14.14
CA ASP A 115 -6.84 19.42 -15.50
C ASP A 115 -8.25 19.14 -16.08
N GLY A 116 -9.15 18.51 -15.32
CA GLY A 116 -10.46 18.09 -15.78
C GLY A 116 -10.45 16.78 -16.58
N SER A 117 -9.30 16.11 -16.73
CA SER A 117 -9.21 14.84 -17.44
C SER A 117 -9.74 13.69 -16.58
N ALA A 118 -10.51 12.79 -17.21
CA ALA A 118 -10.92 11.56 -16.54
C ALA A 118 -9.73 10.59 -16.44
N ARG A 119 -9.46 10.09 -15.23
CA ARG A 119 -8.46 9.06 -14.95
C ARG A 119 -9.18 7.72 -14.80
N SER A 120 -8.69 6.71 -15.51
CA SER A 120 -9.15 5.32 -15.42
C SER A 120 -8.08 4.48 -14.76
N PHE A 121 -8.49 3.59 -13.85
CA PHE A 121 -7.64 2.67 -13.12
C PHE A 121 -8.22 1.26 -13.21
N ASP A 122 -7.37 0.22 -13.22
CA ASP A 122 -7.81 -1.16 -13.44
C ASP A 122 -7.51 -2.05 -12.21
N LEU A 123 -8.54 -2.64 -11.62
CA LEU A 123 -8.38 -3.51 -10.44
C LEU A 123 -7.74 -4.87 -10.79
N ILE A 124 -7.88 -5.34 -12.03
CA ILE A 124 -7.39 -6.66 -12.48
C ILE A 124 -5.97 -6.53 -13.01
N ARG A 125 -5.75 -5.58 -13.93
CA ARG A 125 -4.48 -5.40 -14.65
C ARG A 125 -3.59 -4.30 -14.07
N GLY A 126 -4.14 -3.43 -13.22
CA GLY A 126 -3.39 -2.32 -12.64
C GLY A 126 -2.34 -2.75 -11.62
N GLY A 127 -1.43 -1.83 -11.36
CA GLY A 127 -0.38 -2.00 -10.35
C GLY A 127 -0.94 -2.02 -8.92
N PRO A 128 -0.12 -2.38 -7.92
CA PRO A 128 -0.57 -2.47 -6.52
C PRO A 128 -1.17 -1.16 -5.98
N ALA A 129 -0.61 -0.01 -6.35
CA ALA A 129 -1.12 1.29 -5.95
C ALA A 129 -2.51 1.57 -6.54
N GLU A 130 -2.76 1.16 -7.79
CA GLU A 130 -4.09 1.32 -8.43
C GLU A 130 -5.12 0.44 -7.73
N LYS A 131 -4.72 -0.80 -7.40
CA LYS A 131 -5.59 -1.75 -6.70
C LYS A 131 -5.96 -1.25 -5.32
N LEU A 132 -4.99 -0.76 -4.55
CA LEU A 132 -5.21 -0.16 -3.24
C LEU A 132 -6.05 1.12 -3.34
N PHE A 133 -5.73 2.00 -4.28
CA PHE A 133 -6.49 3.22 -4.55
C PHE A 133 -7.97 2.92 -4.80
N LEU A 134 -8.26 1.98 -5.70
CA LEU A 134 -9.64 1.55 -5.97
C LEU A 134 -10.28 0.90 -4.75
N LYS A 135 -9.54 0.09 -3.99
CA LYS A 135 -10.08 -0.61 -2.83
C LYS A 135 -10.43 0.34 -1.68
N ILE A 136 -9.65 1.39 -1.50
CA ILE A 136 -9.86 2.43 -0.48
C ILE A 136 -11.02 3.35 -0.88
N LEU A 137 -11.06 3.81 -2.14
CA LEU A 137 -12.15 4.69 -2.59
C LEU A 137 -13.49 3.97 -2.74
N PHE A 138 -13.44 2.68 -3.04
CA PHE A 138 -14.60 1.83 -3.24
C PHE A 138 -14.49 0.62 -2.31
N PRO A 139 -14.71 0.82 -0.99
CA PRO A 139 -14.94 -0.32 -0.12
C PRO A 139 -16.14 -1.05 -0.70
N LEU A 140 -15.90 -2.25 -1.23
CA LEU A 140 -16.95 -3.17 -1.62
C LEU A 140 -17.70 -3.59 -0.36
N ASP A 141 -18.53 -2.70 0.18
CA ASP A 141 -19.58 -3.11 1.08
C ASP A 141 -20.54 -3.96 0.25
N LYS A 142 -20.64 -5.22 0.63
CA LYS A 142 -21.82 -6.02 0.34
C LYS A 142 -22.98 -5.31 1.04
N ARG A 143 -23.64 -4.39 0.34
CA ARG A 143 -25.01 -4.01 0.70
C ARG A 143 -25.88 -5.24 0.43
N GLU A 144 -26.05 -6.06 1.46
CA GLU A 144 -27.25 -6.90 1.61
C GLU A 144 -28.48 -6.00 1.86
#